data_AF-C3YAE3-F1
#
_entry.id   AF-C3YAE3-F1
#
_cell.length_a   1.000
_cell.length_b   1.000
_cell.length_c   1.000
_cell.angle_alpha   90.00
_cell.angle_beta   90.00
_cell.angle_gamma   90.00
#
_symmetry.space_group_name_H-M   'P 1'
#
loop_
_entity.id
_entity.type
_entity.pdbx_description
1 polymer ?
#
loop_
_entity_poly.entity_id
_entity_poly.type
_entity_poly.pdbx_seq_one_letter_code
_entity_poly.pdbx_strand_id
1 'polypeptide(L)'
;RIFRPSDCYTDWTVYNGKYYKAFGDGKTYDEARQVCRKAGGRLAAIKDSGTSGFIKTLPSDHKWFVLFGLSDQDTEGEFQWEDGTSLSSSGFSDWYRGEPNGGRRENCVQFWRRRWNDRRCADRLGFTCEAGA
;
A
#
# COMPACT_ATOMS: atom_id res chain seq x y z
N ARG A 1 -5.73 31.79 7.94
CA ARG A 1 -6.70 30.77 7.46
C ARG A 1 -6.32 29.45 8.12
N ILE A 2 -7.22 28.83 8.87
CA ILE A 2 -7.01 27.50 9.44
C ILE A 2 -7.46 26.52 8.35
N PHE A 3 -6.53 25.76 7.77
CA PHE A 3 -6.86 24.66 6.86
C PHE A 3 -7.24 23.45 7.71
N ARG A 4 -8.41 22.86 7.47
CA ARG A 4 -8.77 21.58 8.12
C ARG A 4 -8.06 20.45 7.36
N PRO A 5 -7.69 19.34 8.04
CA PRO A 5 -7.14 18.16 7.35
C PRO A 5 -8.00 17.69 6.17
N SER A 6 -9.34 17.81 6.30
CA SER A 6 -10.31 17.52 5.25
C SER A 6 -10.12 18.33 3.97
N ASP A 7 -9.58 19.55 4.05
CA ASP A 7 -9.41 20.44 2.90
C ASP A 7 -8.21 20.02 2.03
N CYS A 8 -7.31 19.18 2.55
CA CYS A 8 -6.16 18.60 1.84
C CYS A 8 -6.51 17.30 1.10
N TYR A 9 -7.68 16.70 1.42
CA TYR A 9 -8.07 15.35 1.01
C TYR A 9 -9.40 15.33 0.23
N THR A 10 -9.78 16.44 -0.41
CA THR A 10 -11.06 16.56 -1.13
C THR A 10 -11.25 15.51 -2.25
N ASP A 11 -10.16 14.89 -2.70
CA ASP A 11 -10.14 13.82 -3.71
C ASP A 11 -9.67 12.46 -3.16
N TRP A 12 -9.69 12.28 -1.83
CA TRP A 12 -9.43 11.00 -1.17
C TRP A 12 -10.74 10.43 -0.61
N THR A 13 -10.82 9.10 -0.57
CA THR A 13 -11.97 8.38 -0.05
C THR A 13 -11.73 7.98 1.40
N VAL A 14 -12.71 8.22 2.28
CA VAL A 14 -12.61 7.85 3.70
C VAL A 14 -13.10 6.41 3.91
N TYR A 15 -12.35 5.65 4.71
CA TYR A 15 -12.78 4.35 5.23
C TYR A 15 -12.21 4.13 6.63
N ASN A 16 -13.07 3.72 7.58
CA ASN A 16 -12.69 3.49 8.98
C ASN A 16 -11.83 4.60 9.62
N GLY A 17 -12.17 5.86 9.37
CA GLY A 17 -11.47 7.00 9.97
C GLY A 17 -10.05 7.25 9.43
N LYS A 18 -9.78 6.83 8.19
CA LYS A 18 -8.57 7.16 7.44
C LYS A 18 -8.92 7.60 6.02
N TYR A 19 -8.08 8.44 5.43
CA TYR A 19 -8.19 8.80 4.01
C TYR A 19 -7.35 7.84 3.17
N TYR A 20 -7.86 7.46 1.99
CA TYR A 20 -7.13 6.67 1.01
C TYR A 20 -7.26 7.23 -0.39
N LYS A 21 -6.20 7.07 -1.17
CA LYS A 21 -6.19 7.41 -2.60
C LYS A 21 -5.32 6.44 -3.37
N ALA A 22 -5.88 5.90 -4.45
CA ALA A 22 -5.15 5.09 -5.40
C ALA A 22 -4.66 5.96 -6.56
N PHE A 23 -3.44 5.68 -7.02
CA PHE A 23 -2.79 6.36 -8.13
C PHE A 23 -2.47 5.33 -9.22
N GLY A 24 -2.82 5.65 -10.46
CA GLY A 24 -2.54 4.81 -11.62
C GLY A 24 -1.18 5.07 -12.28
N ASP A 25 -0.54 6.22 -12.00
CA ASP A 25 0.78 6.55 -12.54
C ASP A 25 1.83 5.60 -11.96
N GLY A 26 2.49 4.84 -12.85
CA GLY A 26 3.49 3.83 -12.47
C GLY A 26 4.69 4.44 -11.75
N LYS A 27 4.88 4.06 -10.49
CA LYS A 27 6.01 4.46 -9.64
C LYS A 27 6.72 3.25 -9.05
N THR A 28 8.02 3.38 -8.80
CA THR A 28 8.75 2.41 -7.96
C THR A 28 8.25 2.51 -6.52
N TYR A 29 8.59 1.53 -5.68
CA TYR A 29 8.18 1.55 -4.27
C TYR A 29 8.65 2.83 -3.56
N ASP A 30 9.91 3.23 -3.74
CA ASP A 30 10.45 4.44 -3.09
C ASP A 30 9.80 5.72 -3.64
N GLU A 31 9.61 5.82 -4.95
CA GLU A 31 8.88 6.95 -5.55
C GLU A 31 7.45 7.05 -5.00
N ALA A 32 6.74 5.92 -4.87
CA ALA A 32 5.39 5.86 -4.34
C ALA A 32 5.34 6.29 -2.85
N ARG A 33 6.30 5.85 -2.03
CA ARG A 33 6.47 6.34 -0.65
C ARG A 33 6.63 7.85 -0.61
N GLN A 34 7.47 8.41 -1.48
CA GLN A 34 7.69 9.85 -1.55
C GLN A 34 6.41 10.60 -1.92
N VAL A 35 5.61 10.08 -2.85
CA VAL A 35 4.30 10.68 -3.19
C VAL A 35 3.38 10.69 -1.98
N CYS A 36 3.22 9.56 -1.29
CA CYS A 36 2.34 9.50 -0.13
C CYS A 36 2.82 10.40 1.01
N ARG A 37 4.13 10.47 1.27
CA ARG A 37 4.72 11.37 2.27
C ARG A 37 4.47 12.85 1.95
N LYS A 38 4.64 13.25 0.69
CA LYS A 38 4.34 14.63 0.24
C LYS A 38 2.87 14.98 0.40
N ALA A 39 1.98 13.99 0.33
CA ALA A 39 0.56 14.16 0.59
C ALA A 39 0.18 14.08 2.08
N GLY A 40 1.15 14.05 3.00
CA GLY A 40 0.89 13.99 4.45
C GLY A 40 0.56 12.60 4.99
N GLY A 41 0.83 11.55 4.21
CA GLY A 41 0.52 10.17 4.54
C GLY A 41 1.69 9.21 4.27
N ARG A 42 1.35 7.96 3.95
CA ARG A 42 2.28 6.86 3.65
C ARG A 42 1.63 5.88 2.70
N LEU A 43 2.36 4.88 2.21
CA LEU A 43 1.73 3.78 1.50
C LEU A 43 0.78 3.03 2.42
N ALA A 44 -0.37 2.61 1.88
CA ALA A 44 -1.47 2.06 2.67
C ALA A 44 -1.09 0.79 3.44
N ALA A 45 -1.55 0.68 4.69
CA ALA A 45 -1.41 -0.51 5.51
C ALA A 45 -2.70 -1.33 5.48
N ILE A 46 -2.60 -2.60 5.07
CA ILE A 46 -3.76 -3.48 4.90
C ILE A 46 -3.74 -4.53 6.01
N LYS A 47 -4.35 -4.18 7.15
CA LYS A 47 -4.30 -4.99 8.38
C LYS A 47 -5.54 -5.85 8.62
N ASP A 48 -6.50 -5.80 7.71
CA ASP A 48 -7.74 -6.57 7.79
C ASP A 48 -8.40 -6.75 6.41
N SER A 49 -9.35 -7.67 6.34
CA SER A 49 -10.06 -7.99 5.10
C SER A 49 -10.99 -6.89 4.62
N GLY A 50 -11.54 -6.06 5.52
CA GLY A 50 -12.37 -4.91 5.20
C GLY A 50 -11.58 -3.84 4.46
N THR A 51 -10.42 -3.47 5.01
CA THR A 51 -9.46 -2.54 4.39
C THR A 51 -8.96 -3.07 3.05
N SER A 52 -8.64 -4.37 2.97
CA SER A 52 -8.26 -5.03 1.70
C SER A 52 -9.37 -4.93 0.65
N GLY A 53 -10.61 -5.21 1.04
CA GLY A 53 -11.78 -5.10 0.18
C GLY A 53 -12.02 -3.68 -0.30
N PHE A 54 -11.94 -2.70 0.60
CA PHE A 54 -12.13 -1.28 0.31
C PHE A 54 -11.06 -0.74 -0.65
N ILE A 55 -9.77 -1.02 -0.42
CA ILE A 55 -8.71 -0.53 -1.34
C ILE A 55 -8.92 -1.09 -2.76
N LYS A 56 -9.42 -2.32 -2.89
CA LYS A 56 -9.74 -2.94 -4.19
C LYS A 56 -10.93 -2.28 -4.92
N THR A 57 -11.73 -1.43 -4.25
CA THR A 57 -12.82 -0.66 -4.89
C THR A 57 -12.40 0.74 -5.33
N LEU A 58 -11.24 1.24 -4.87
CA LEU A 58 -10.77 2.57 -5.24
C LEU A 58 -10.58 2.69 -6.76
N PRO A 59 -10.94 3.85 -7.34
CA PRO A 59 -10.73 4.10 -8.76
C PRO A 59 -9.22 4.12 -9.06
N SER A 60 -8.77 3.20 -9.90
CA SER A 60 -7.42 3.18 -10.44
C SER A 60 -7.46 2.58 -11.85
N ASP A 61 -6.75 3.23 -12.77
CA ASP A 61 -6.59 2.75 -14.15
C ASP A 61 -5.84 1.40 -14.20
N HIS A 62 -5.12 1.07 -13.13
CA HIS A 62 -4.39 -0.19 -12.96
C HIS A 62 -4.97 -1.02 -11.81
N LYS A 63 -6.15 -1.61 -12.01
CA LYS A 63 -6.80 -2.48 -10.99
C LYS A 63 -6.03 -3.77 -10.66
N TRP A 64 -5.07 -4.16 -11.49
CA TRP A 64 -4.46 -5.48 -11.45
C TRP A 64 -3.11 -5.53 -10.74
N PHE A 65 -2.43 -4.38 -10.59
CA PHE A 65 -1.06 -4.26 -10.08
C PHE A 65 -0.92 -2.97 -9.26
N VAL A 66 -1.05 -3.07 -7.94
CA VAL A 66 -1.07 -1.91 -7.02
C VAL A 66 -0.18 -2.16 -5.82
N LEU A 67 0.87 -1.35 -5.65
CA LEU A 67 1.74 -1.34 -4.47
C LEU A 67 1.02 -0.79 -3.24
N PHE A 68 1.36 -1.36 -2.09
CA PHE A 68 0.95 -0.86 -0.78
C PHE A 68 2.10 -1.00 0.21
N GLY A 69 1.94 -0.47 1.42
CA GLY A 69 3.04 -0.15 2.33
C GLY A 69 3.60 -1.32 3.10
N LEU A 70 3.82 -2.47 2.45
CA LEU A 70 4.40 -3.67 3.01
C LEU A 70 5.67 -4.04 2.24
N SER A 71 6.78 -4.28 2.95
CA SER A 71 8.06 -4.69 2.37
C SER A 71 8.90 -5.47 3.38
N ASP A 72 9.82 -6.31 2.93
CA ASP A 72 10.83 -7.01 3.73
C ASP A 72 12.26 -6.62 3.29
N GLN A 73 12.41 -5.39 2.75
CA GLN A 73 13.69 -4.84 2.27
C GLN A 73 14.79 -4.82 3.35
N ASP A 74 14.42 -4.65 4.61
CA ASP A 74 15.37 -4.54 5.72
C ASP A 74 15.88 -5.92 6.16
N THR A 75 14.98 -6.89 6.26
CA THR A 75 15.28 -8.27 6.64
C THR A 75 14.40 -9.22 5.83
N GLU A 76 15.05 -10.01 4.97
CA GLU A 76 14.43 -11.04 4.14
C GLU A 76 13.48 -11.94 4.93
N GLY A 77 12.22 -12.03 4.49
CA GLY A 77 11.17 -12.84 5.14
C GLY A 77 10.48 -12.17 6.33
N GLU A 78 10.95 -11.00 6.78
CA GLU A 78 10.33 -10.21 7.84
C GLU A 78 9.62 -8.98 7.26
N PHE A 79 8.39 -9.18 6.78
CA PHE A 79 7.59 -8.11 6.21
C PHE A 79 7.15 -7.08 7.26
N GLN A 80 7.38 -5.80 6.95
CA GLN A 80 7.07 -4.64 7.79
C GLN A 80 6.20 -3.62 7.06
N TRP A 81 5.26 -3.05 7.80
CA TRP A 81 4.43 -1.94 7.36
C TRP A 81 5.17 -0.61 7.51
N GLU A 82 4.83 0.40 6.70
CA GLU A 82 5.41 1.75 6.81
C GLU A 82 5.10 2.50 8.14
N ASP A 83 4.34 1.91 9.07
CA ASP A 83 4.13 2.44 10.45
C ASP A 83 5.04 1.76 11.47
N GLY A 84 5.94 0.88 11.02
CA GLY A 84 6.85 0.14 11.87
C GLY A 84 6.26 -1.11 12.52
N THR A 85 4.99 -1.45 12.26
CA THR A 85 4.43 -2.73 12.71
C THR A 85 4.81 -3.86 11.75
N SER A 86 5.10 -5.05 12.27
CA SER A 86 5.38 -6.22 11.44
C SER A 86 4.08 -6.87 10.93
N LEU A 87 4.16 -7.57 9.79
CA LEU A 87 3.06 -8.40 9.30
C LEU A 87 2.60 -9.41 10.37
N SER A 88 3.55 -10.05 11.05
CA SER A 88 3.28 -11.02 12.12
C SER A 88 2.49 -10.41 13.28
N SER A 89 2.75 -9.15 13.64
CA SER A 89 2.00 -8.45 14.69
C SER A 89 0.58 -8.07 14.27
N SER A 90 0.37 -7.75 12.98
CA SER A 90 -0.96 -7.43 12.44
C SER A 90 -1.82 -8.66 12.17
N GLY A 91 -1.20 -9.82 11.93
CA GLY A 91 -1.88 -11.13 11.80
C GLY A 91 -2.69 -11.35 10.51
N PHE A 92 -2.92 -10.32 9.70
CA PHE A 92 -3.68 -10.44 8.45
C PHE A 92 -2.75 -10.53 7.25
N SER A 93 -2.96 -11.55 6.41
CA SER A 93 -2.37 -11.62 5.08
C SER A 93 -3.35 -12.14 4.04
N ASP A 94 -3.17 -11.73 2.78
CA ASP A 94 -3.96 -12.20 1.64
C ASP A 94 -3.04 -12.64 0.50
N TRP A 95 -1.92 -13.30 0.83
CA TRP A 95 -0.97 -13.86 -0.13
C TRP A 95 -1.67 -14.72 -1.19
N TYR A 96 -1.27 -14.53 -2.44
CA TYR A 96 -1.63 -15.43 -3.51
C TYR A 96 -1.00 -16.80 -3.24
N ARG A 97 -1.60 -17.87 -3.76
CA ARG A 97 -1.10 -19.23 -3.54
C ARG A 97 0.31 -19.36 -4.12
N GLY A 98 1.28 -19.65 -3.26
CA GLY A 98 2.69 -19.78 -3.62
C GLY A 98 3.53 -18.56 -3.25
N GLU A 99 2.93 -17.46 -2.80
CA GLU A 99 3.63 -16.24 -2.38
C GLU A 99 3.82 -16.17 -0.86
N PRO A 100 4.83 -15.43 -0.37
CA PRO A 100 5.90 -14.78 -1.15
C PRO A 100 6.95 -15.78 -1.68
N ASN A 101 7.48 -15.57 -2.89
CA ASN A 101 8.41 -16.51 -3.55
C ASN A 101 9.70 -15.92 -4.13
N GLY A 102 9.82 -14.61 -4.24
CA GLY A 102 10.92 -13.98 -4.98
C GLY A 102 12.20 -13.83 -4.18
N GLY A 103 12.15 -14.12 -2.88
CA GLY A 103 13.28 -14.03 -1.97
C GLY A 103 13.89 -12.61 -1.96
N ARG A 104 15.21 -12.52 -1.81
CA ARG A 104 15.99 -11.25 -1.82
C ARG A 104 15.83 -10.37 -3.07
N ARG A 105 15.17 -10.86 -4.11
CA ARG A 105 14.95 -10.11 -5.36
C ARG A 105 13.63 -9.36 -5.37
N GLU A 106 12.66 -9.74 -4.55
CA GLU A 106 11.30 -9.22 -4.61
C GLU A 106 10.80 -8.81 -3.23
N ASN A 107 11.20 -7.63 -2.78
CA ASN A 107 11.02 -7.26 -1.38
C ASN A 107 9.84 -6.31 -1.12
N CYS A 108 8.99 -6.05 -2.12
CA CYS A 108 7.90 -5.08 -2.03
C CYS A 108 6.56 -5.70 -2.46
N VAL A 109 5.47 -5.41 -1.74
CA VAL A 109 4.22 -6.13 -1.97
C VAL A 109 3.23 -5.33 -2.81
N GLN A 110 2.62 -6.02 -3.77
CA GLN A 110 1.52 -5.49 -4.57
C GLN A 110 0.27 -6.37 -4.48
N PHE A 111 -0.87 -5.82 -4.88
CA PHE A 111 -1.96 -6.62 -5.37
C PHE A 111 -1.63 -7.20 -6.75
N TRP A 112 -1.71 -8.53 -6.88
CA TRP A 112 -1.72 -9.28 -8.12
C TRP A 112 -2.96 -10.18 -8.15
N ARG A 113 -3.80 -10.05 -9.18
CA ARG A 113 -5.08 -10.79 -9.29
C ARG A 113 -5.94 -10.67 -8.02
N ARG A 114 -5.97 -9.47 -7.41
CA ARG A 114 -6.69 -9.15 -6.16
C ARG A 114 -6.17 -9.88 -4.91
N ARG A 115 -4.99 -10.51 -4.93
CA ARG A 115 -4.28 -11.07 -3.77
C ARG A 115 -2.86 -10.54 -3.70
N TRP A 116 -2.08 -10.85 -2.67
CA TRP A 116 -0.75 -10.28 -2.50
C TRP A 116 0.32 -11.08 -3.22
N ASN A 117 1.30 -10.37 -3.75
CA ASN A 117 2.48 -10.90 -4.42
C ASN A 117 3.67 -10.01 -4.07
N ASP A 118 4.76 -10.60 -3.63
CA ASP A 118 6.05 -9.93 -3.46
C ASP A 118 6.68 -9.69 -4.84
N ARG A 119 7.22 -8.50 -5.04
CA ARG A 119 7.65 -7.99 -6.35
C ARG A 119 8.92 -7.18 -6.20
N ARG A 120 9.68 -7.08 -7.28
CA ARG A 120 10.83 -6.16 -7.35
C ARG A 120 10.38 -4.73 -7.01
N CYS A 121 11.01 -4.13 -6.01
CA CYS A 121 10.71 -2.76 -5.59
C CYS A 121 10.96 -1.69 -6.67
N ALA A 122 11.77 -2.02 -7.68
CA ALA A 122 12.06 -1.17 -8.83
C ALA A 122 11.02 -1.25 -9.96
N ASP A 123 10.05 -2.18 -9.90
CA ASP A 123 8.95 -2.24 -10.86
C ASP A 123 8.07 -1.00 -10.70
N ARG A 124 7.64 -0.42 -11.82
CA ARG A 124 6.80 0.78 -11.83
C ARG A 124 5.33 0.40 -11.90
N LEU A 125 4.61 0.57 -10.81
CA LEU A 125 3.22 0.11 -10.64
C LEU A 125 2.32 1.22 -10.09
N GLY A 126 1.01 1.05 -10.20
CA GLY A 126 0.07 1.88 -9.44
C GLY A 126 0.28 1.66 -7.94
N PHE A 127 -0.23 2.56 -7.10
CA PHE A 127 -0.02 2.48 -5.65
C PHE A 127 -1.16 3.13 -4.89
N THR A 128 -1.34 2.73 -3.63
CA THR A 128 -2.35 3.31 -2.74
C THR A 128 -1.68 4.00 -1.55
N CYS A 129 -2.04 5.25 -1.32
CA CYS A 129 -1.67 5.99 -0.12
C CYS A 129 -2.77 5.89 0.95
N GLU A 130 -2.37 5.97 2.21
CA GLU A 130 -3.24 6.25 3.36
C GLU A 130 -2.75 7.49 4.12
N ALA A 131 -3.68 8.19 4.78
CA ALA A 131 -3.38 9.28 5.70
C ALA A 131 -4.35 9.28 6.91
N GLY A 132 -3.92 9.89 8.01
CA GLY A 132 -4.76 10.07 9.20
C GLY A 132 -5.93 11.03 8.95
N ALA A 133 -7.08 10.75 9.56
CA ALA A 133 -8.28 11.58 9.47
C ALA A 133 -8.15 12.96 10.15
#